data_AF-A0A3A5WI91-F1
#
_entry.id   AF-A0A3A5WI91-F1
#
_cell.length_a   1.000
_cell.length_b   1.000
_cell.length_c   1.000
_cell.angle_alpha   90.00
_cell.angle_beta   90.00
_cell.angle_gamma   90.00
#
_symmetry.space_group_name_H-M   'P 1'
#
loop_
_entity.id
_entity.type
_entity.pdbx_description
1 polymer ?
#
loop_
_entity_poly.entity_id
_entity_poly.type
_entity_poly.pdbx_seq_one_letter_code
_entity_poly.pdbx_strand_id
1 'polypeptide(L)'
;MVGSYIVPVHPHTVLVPEQNDGWQRLRDAFDDAAQRIKDADADLLVIYSTTWPSIIGHQIQADPNPEWVMVDHDFHDLGSIPYSFKIDADFAEAWNTANEKRGLKSRTINYTGFPIDVGSVVALKLLNPDNAIPAVIVSSNVYANRAETTVLAKSCLDVIKATGRKAVAVTAMSLSNRMFTAPIEPKDDKIHSLKDDEWNRKILEFLGEGRLEDVGQLSRTIHKQIRVQKVVAFKPMWWLSGMNGNRNNLTGDVLAYEAIHGAGGAVVHLDPTPSGAGDKEYDEDDVEFFAGERNVLDGEDEINHNENAPSLDGKTSSGPALWEPTTQKGSVNSEAA
;
A
#
# COMPACT_ATOMS: atom_id res chain seq x y z
N MET A 1 -15.84 0.53 -9.04
CA MET A 1 -14.50 0.70 -9.61
C MET A 1 -14.60 0.63 -11.12
N VAL A 2 -13.93 1.53 -11.82
CA VAL A 2 -13.84 1.53 -13.30
C VAL A 2 -12.43 1.19 -13.81
N GLY A 3 -11.45 1.11 -12.90
CA GLY A 3 -10.09 0.71 -13.21
C GLY A 3 -9.26 0.62 -11.94
N SER A 4 -8.15 -0.10 -12.01
CA SER A 4 -7.15 -0.19 -10.95
C SER A 4 -5.75 -0.12 -11.53
N TYR A 5 -4.85 0.59 -10.86
CA TYR A 5 -3.49 0.82 -11.33
C TYR A 5 -2.46 0.60 -10.24
N ILE A 6 -1.30 0.07 -10.64
CA ILE A 6 -0.07 0.06 -9.85
C ILE A 6 0.92 0.94 -10.58
N VAL A 7 1.57 1.86 -9.87
CA VAL A 7 2.50 2.83 -10.46
C VAL A 7 3.73 3.06 -9.57
N PRO A 8 4.92 3.31 -10.14
CA PRO A 8 6.13 3.56 -9.37
C PRO A 8 6.08 4.93 -8.68
N VAL A 9 6.82 5.06 -7.59
CA VAL A 9 6.80 6.25 -6.72
C VAL A 9 7.95 7.23 -6.96
N HIS A 10 9.02 6.78 -7.61
CA HIS A 10 10.24 7.57 -7.70
C HIS A 10 10.12 8.70 -8.73
N PRO A 11 10.74 9.87 -8.49
CA PRO A 11 10.48 11.08 -9.26
C PRO A 11 11.14 11.11 -10.65
N HIS A 12 12.00 10.13 -10.98
CA HIS A 12 12.71 10.06 -12.27
C HIS A 12 11.76 10.15 -13.47
N THR A 13 10.59 9.50 -13.41
CA THR A 13 9.59 9.51 -14.50
C THR A 13 8.96 10.89 -14.73
N VAL A 14 9.00 11.77 -13.71
CA VAL A 14 8.51 13.14 -13.79
C VAL A 14 9.62 14.09 -14.21
N LEU A 15 10.78 13.99 -13.56
CA LEU A 15 11.83 15.01 -13.62
C LEU A 15 12.81 14.82 -14.78
N VAL A 16 13.20 13.58 -15.05
CA VAL A 16 14.31 13.26 -15.96
C VAL A 16 14.08 11.95 -16.75
N PRO A 17 12.86 11.65 -17.25
CA PRO A 17 12.57 10.38 -17.91
C PRO A 17 13.50 10.12 -19.11
N GLU A 18 13.92 11.17 -19.81
CA GLU A 18 14.77 11.11 -21.00
C GLU A 18 16.22 10.67 -20.74
N GLN A 19 16.67 10.64 -19.48
CA GLN A 19 18.04 10.26 -19.15
C GLN A 19 18.29 8.74 -19.21
N ASN A 20 17.24 7.93 -19.21
CA ASN A 20 17.31 6.47 -19.32
C ASN A 20 16.10 5.94 -20.10
N ASP A 21 16.34 5.10 -21.10
CA ASP A 21 15.27 4.56 -21.96
C ASP A 21 14.18 3.81 -21.19
N GLY A 22 14.52 3.14 -20.08
CA GLY A 22 13.57 2.48 -19.19
C GLY A 22 12.73 3.47 -18.38
N TRP A 23 13.32 4.58 -17.91
CA TRP A 23 12.56 5.63 -17.23
C TRP A 23 11.59 6.31 -18.22
N GLN A 24 12.01 6.51 -19.47
CA GLN A 24 11.12 6.97 -20.53
C GLN A 24 9.99 5.97 -20.81
N ARG A 25 10.26 4.66 -20.90
CA ARG A 25 9.21 3.64 -21.07
C ARG A 25 8.19 3.64 -19.92
N LEU A 26 8.64 3.81 -18.68
CA LEU A 26 7.72 3.97 -17.54
C LEU A 26 6.87 5.24 -17.68
N ARG A 27 7.46 6.35 -18.12
CA ARG A 27 6.74 7.59 -18.38
C ARG A 27 5.69 7.42 -19.49
N ASP A 28 6.05 6.80 -20.61
CA ASP A 28 5.13 6.53 -21.71
C ASP A 28 3.95 5.66 -21.24
N ALA A 29 4.21 4.68 -20.37
CA ALA A 29 3.18 3.84 -19.77
C ALA A 29 2.26 4.61 -18.80
N PHE A 30 2.79 5.60 -18.07
CA PHE A 30 1.94 6.52 -17.32
C PHE A 30 1.03 7.34 -18.23
N ASP A 31 1.55 7.82 -19.36
CA ASP A 31 0.77 8.60 -20.32
C ASP A 31 -0.37 7.75 -20.95
N ASP A 32 -0.11 6.46 -21.26
CA ASP A 32 -1.16 5.48 -21.65
C ASP A 32 -2.19 5.28 -20.51
N ALA A 33 -1.73 5.04 -19.28
CA ALA A 33 -2.60 4.88 -18.12
C ALA A 33 -3.49 6.11 -17.88
N ALA A 34 -2.95 7.33 -18.02
CA ALA A 34 -3.70 8.57 -17.90
C ALA A 34 -4.80 8.67 -18.97
N GLN A 35 -4.50 8.27 -20.20
CA GLN A 35 -5.51 8.24 -21.27
C GLN A 35 -6.61 7.22 -20.99
N ARG A 36 -6.25 6.00 -20.56
CA ARG A 36 -7.23 4.96 -20.18
C ARG A 36 -8.14 5.39 -19.03
N ILE A 37 -7.60 6.10 -18.03
CA ILE A 37 -8.40 6.69 -16.94
C ILE A 37 -9.43 7.68 -17.47
N LYS A 38 -9.06 8.53 -18.43
CA LYS A 38 -9.98 9.49 -19.07
C LYS A 38 -11.05 8.77 -19.88
N ASP A 39 -10.66 7.76 -20.67
CA ASP A 39 -11.57 6.99 -21.51
C ASP A 39 -12.58 6.17 -20.69
N ALA A 40 -12.21 5.78 -19.46
CA ALA A 40 -13.10 5.11 -18.51
C ALA A 40 -14.12 6.06 -17.85
N ASP A 41 -14.10 7.37 -18.16
CA ASP A 41 -14.97 8.40 -17.57
C ASP A 41 -14.91 8.39 -16.04
N ALA A 42 -13.69 8.24 -15.50
CA ALA A 42 -13.46 8.24 -14.05
C ALA A 42 -13.69 9.63 -13.45
N ASP A 43 -14.38 9.68 -12.31
CA ASP A 43 -14.70 10.93 -11.60
C ASP A 43 -14.00 11.04 -10.24
N LEU A 44 -13.20 10.05 -9.85
CA LEU A 44 -12.44 10.02 -8.60
C LEU A 44 -11.19 9.15 -8.75
N LEU A 45 -10.05 9.66 -8.30
CA LEU A 45 -8.84 8.86 -8.08
C LEU A 45 -8.65 8.57 -6.60
N VAL A 46 -8.55 7.30 -6.22
CA VAL A 46 -8.28 6.87 -4.84
C VAL A 46 -6.84 6.36 -4.77
N ILE A 47 -5.96 7.14 -4.14
CA ILE A 47 -4.53 6.85 -4.08
C ILE A 47 -4.19 6.21 -2.73
N TYR A 48 -3.67 5.00 -2.75
CA TYR A 48 -2.94 4.41 -1.63
C TYR A 48 -1.45 4.58 -1.87
N SER A 49 -0.75 5.32 -1.01
CA SER A 49 0.68 5.56 -1.18
C SER A 49 1.52 4.88 -0.11
N THR A 50 2.50 4.08 -0.55
CA THR A 50 3.48 3.47 0.36
C THR A 50 4.49 4.47 0.89
N THR A 51 4.66 5.63 0.24
CA THR A 51 5.59 6.68 0.66
C THR A 51 4.98 7.68 1.64
N TRP A 52 3.70 7.51 2.00
CA TRP A 52 3.09 8.21 3.13
C TRP A 52 2.87 7.27 4.32
N PRO A 53 3.89 7.04 5.17
CA PRO A 53 3.73 6.20 6.34
C PRO A 53 2.90 6.92 7.42
N SER A 54 1.96 6.20 8.04
CA SER A 54 1.29 6.63 9.26
C SER A 54 1.54 5.66 10.42
N ILE A 55 1.54 6.19 11.65
CA ILE A 55 1.81 5.42 12.87
C ILE A 55 0.52 5.16 13.66
N ILE A 56 -0.31 6.19 13.82
CA ILE A 56 -1.56 6.12 14.59
C ILE A 56 -2.73 6.10 13.61
N GLY A 57 -3.16 4.90 13.25
CA GLY A 57 -4.26 4.66 12.32
C GLY A 57 -3.99 5.14 10.89
N HIS A 58 -5.05 5.16 10.09
CA HIS A 58 -5.04 5.63 8.69
C HIS A 58 -5.30 7.13 8.61
N GLN A 59 -4.49 7.83 7.83
CA GLN A 59 -4.64 9.26 7.57
C GLN A 59 -5.14 9.46 6.15
N ILE A 60 -6.10 10.36 5.97
CA ILE A 60 -6.69 10.68 4.67
C ILE A 60 -6.48 12.17 4.41
N GLN A 61 -5.91 12.54 3.27
CA GLN A 61 -5.76 13.94 2.89
C GLN A 61 -7.12 14.55 2.58
N ALA A 62 -7.44 15.69 3.20
CA ALA A 62 -8.72 16.39 3.12
C ALA A 62 -8.59 17.92 2.97
N ASP A 63 -7.38 18.47 2.84
CA ASP A 63 -7.21 19.81 2.27
C ASP A 63 -7.72 19.77 0.82
N PRO A 64 -8.72 20.58 0.43
CA PRO A 64 -9.30 20.52 -0.91
C PRO A 64 -8.36 21.01 -2.02
N ASN A 65 -7.37 21.86 -1.71
CA ASN A 65 -6.47 22.43 -2.71
C ASN A 65 -5.01 22.54 -2.19
N PRO A 66 -4.36 21.42 -1.80
CA PRO A 66 -2.99 21.45 -1.33
C PRO A 66 -2.08 21.86 -2.48
N GLU A 67 -1.31 22.91 -2.25
CA GLU A 67 -0.34 23.45 -3.20
C GLU A 67 1.02 23.58 -2.53
N TRP A 68 2.05 23.06 -3.20
CA TRP A 68 3.43 23.16 -2.72
C TRP A 68 4.45 22.91 -3.86
N VAL A 69 5.72 23.02 -3.52
CA VAL A 69 6.84 22.56 -4.37
C VAL A 69 7.52 21.40 -3.65
N MET A 70 7.31 20.18 -4.14
CA MET A 70 7.94 18.99 -3.58
C MET A 70 9.38 18.87 -4.05
N VAL A 71 10.29 18.63 -3.11
CA VAL A 71 11.66 18.22 -3.37
C VAL A 71 11.82 16.85 -2.73
N ASP A 72 12.14 15.84 -3.54
CA ASP A 72 12.31 14.48 -3.05
C ASP A 72 13.49 14.40 -2.08
N HIS A 73 13.36 13.64 -0.99
CA HIS A 73 14.39 13.58 0.04
C HIS A 73 15.65 12.83 -0.42
N ASP A 74 15.49 11.80 -1.25
CA ASP A 74 16.58 10.97 -1.75
C ASP A 74 17.15 11.52 -3.07
N PHE A 75 16.29 12.10 -3.90
CA PHE A 75 16.59 12.54 -5.28
C PHE A 75 16.42 14.05 -5.50
N HIS A 76 16.77 14.85 -4.50
CA HIS A 76 16.67 16.31 -4.53
C HIS A 76 17.51 16.96 -5.65
N ASP A 77 18.57 16.29 -6.10
CA ASP A 77 19.45 16.72 -7.18
C ASP A 77 18.78 16.67 -8.56
N LEU A 78 17.74 15.85 -8.73
CA LEU A 78 16.98 15.75 -9.99
C LEU A 78 16.08 16.97 -10.24
N GLY A 79 15.73 17.74 -9.20
CA GLY A 79 14.94 18.95 -9.31
C GLY A 79 13.76 19.00 -8.33
N SER A 80 12.72 19.76 -8.70
CA SER A 80 11.57 20.02 -7.85
C SER A 80 10.26 19.89 -8.63
N ILE A 81 9.23 19.38 -7.99
CA ILE A 81 7.92 19.10 -8.59
C ILE A 81 6.89 20.06 -7.98
N PRO A 82 6.54 21.18 -8.65
CA PRO A 82 5.44 22.03 -8.21
C PRO A 82 4.11 21.30 -8.43
N TYR A 83 3.24 21.29 -7.42
CA TYR A 83 1.92 20.68 -7.50
C TYR A 83 0.84 21.59 -6.91
N SER A 84 -0.36 21.45 -7.46
CA SER A 84 -1.62 21.94 -6.89
C SER A 84 -2.64 20.87 -7.24
N PHE A 85 -3.21 20.22 -6.23
CA PHE A 85 -4.13 19.09 -6.43
C PHE A 85 -5.55 19.45 -6.06
N LYS A 86 -6.51 18.85 -6.77
CA LYS A 86 -7.93 18.91 -6.43
C LYS A 86 -8.28 17.69 -5.60
N ILE A 87 -8.48 17.88 -4.29
CA ILE A 87 -8.83 16.79 -3.37
C ILE A 87 -10.32 16.82 -3.07
N ASP A 88 -10.95 15.64 -3.07
CA ASP A 88 -12.34 15.47 -2.67
C ASP A 88 -12.46 15.39 -1.14
N ALA A 89 -12.50 16.55 -0.50
CA ALA A 89 -12.56 16.66 0.96
C ALA A 89 -13.82 15.99 1.55
N ASP A 90 -14.96 16.11 0.87
CA ASP A 90 -16.22 15.50 1.33
C ASP A 90 -16.13 13.97 1.28
N PHE A 91 -15.56 13.41 0.21
CA PHE A 91 -15.29 11.97 0.13
C PHE A 91 -14.29 11.53 1.20
N ALA A 92 -13.23 12.31 1.45
CA ALA A 92 -12.24 12.01 2.48
C ALA A 92 -12.86 11.92 3.89
N GLU A 93 -13.73 12.87 4.25
CA GLU A 93 -14.45 12.86 5.53
C GLU A 93 -15.47 11.71 5.62
N ALA A 94 -16.17 11.42 4.52
CA ALA A 94 -17.07 10.28 4.45
C ALA A 94 -16.32 8.95 4.63
N TRP A 95 -15.14 8.81 4.04
CA TRP A 95 -14.29 7.62 4.18
C TRP A 95 -13.69 7.51 5.58
N ASN A 96 -13.27 8.61 6.20
CA ASN A 96 -12.88 8.64 7.61
C ASN A 96 -14.01 8.11 8.51
N THR A 97 -15.24 8.59 8.30
CA THR A 97 -16.42 8.11 9.04
C THR A 97 -16.70 6.63 8.79
N ALA A 98 -16.55 6.15 7.55
CA ALA A 98 -16.72 4.74 7.21
C ALA A 98 -15.65 3.85 7.85
N ASN A 99 -14.40 4.32 7.94
CA ASN A 99 -13.32 3.65 8.65
C ASN A 99 -13.67 3.44 10.12
N GLU A 100 -14.10 4.50 10.82
CA GLU A 100 -14.46 4.42 12.24
C GLU A 100 -15.64 3.47 12.48
N LYS A 101 -16.64 3.48 11.59
CA LYS A 101 -17.78 2.53 11.64
C LYS A 101 -17.35 1.08 11.49
N ARG A 102 -16.27 0.81 10.75
CA ARG A 102 -15.68 -0.52 10.60
C ARG A 102 -14.62 -0.86 11.66
N GLY A 103 -14.48 -0.04 12.70
CA GLY A 103 -13.57 -0.27 13.82
C GLY A 103 -12.12 0.14 13.58
N LEU A 104 -11.83 0.82 12.46
CA LEU A 104 -10.50 1.34 12.17
C LEU A 104 -10.26 2.66 12.90
N LYS A 105 -9.02 2.85 13.36
CA LYS A 105 -8.58 4.19 13.75
C LYS A 105 -8.24 4.98 12.49
N SER A 106 -8.94 6.09 12.25
CA SER A 106 -8.65 6.97 11.13
C SER A 106 -8.77 8.44 11.54
N ARG A 107 -8.21 9.33 10.70
CA ARG A 107 -8.40 10.77 10.79
C ARG A 107 -8.17 11.41 9.42
N THR A 108 -8.82 12.54 9.19
CA THR A 108 -8.47 13.42 8.07
C THR A 108 -7.30 14.33 8.43
N ILE A 109 -6.57 14.75 7.41
CA ILE A 109 -5.49 15.72 7.49
C ILE A 109 -5.85 16.89 6.61
N ASN A 110 -5.99 18.07 7.19
CA ASN A 110 -6.34 19.28 6.48
C ASN A 110 -5.62 20.46 7.15
N TYR A 111 -4.36 20.66 6.79
CA TYR A 111 -3.61 21.83 7.23
C TYR A 111 -2.69 22.31 6.12
N THR A 112 -2.56 23.63 6.02
CA THR A 112 -1.72 24.28 5.02
C THR A 112 -0.26 23.87 5.18
N GLY A 113 0.37 23.48 4.06
CA GLY A 113 1.77 23.05 4.05
C GLY A 113 1.97 21.59 4.49
N PHE A 114 0.90 20.77 4.55
CA PHE A 114 1.07 19.33 4.66
C PHE A 114 1.93 18.82 3.48
N PRO A 115 3.06 18.13 3.74
CA PRO A 115 3.93 17.62 2.69
C PRO A 115 3.31 16.36 2.08
N ILE A 116 2.63 16.50 0.94
CA ILE A 116 2.16 15.35 0.16
C ILE A 116 3.39 14.55 -0.27
N ASP A 117 3.35 13.24 -0.04
CA ASP A 117 4.47 12.35 -0.26
C ASP A 117 4.80 12.15 -1.76
N VAL A 118 6.03 11.75 -2.06
CA VAL A 118 6.53 11.62 -3.43
C VAL A 118 5.67 10.72 -4.31
N GLY A 119 5.26 9.55 -3.81
CA GLY A 119 4.46 8.58 -4.56
C GLY A 119 3.11 9.14 -4.97
N SER A 120 2.42 9.83 -4.06
CA SER A 120 1.14 10.49 -4.38
C SER A 120 1.33 11.63 -5.37
N VAL A 121 2.39 12.44 -5.23
CA VAL A 121 2.67 13.54 -6.17
C VAL A 121 2.98 13.00 -7.56
N VAL A 122 3.85 12.01 -7.69
CA VAL A 122 4.22 11.38 -8.96
C VAL A 122 3.00 10.75 -9.62
N ALA A 123 2.23 9.96 -8.86
CA ALA A 123 1.02 9.31 -9.36
C ALA A 123 0.02 10.34 -9.90
N LEU A 124 -0.31 11.38 -9.14
CA LEU A 124 -1.29 12.39 -9.58
C LEU A 124 -0.77 13.25 -10.73
N LYS A 125 0.52 13.63 -10.72
CA LYS A 125 1.11 14.42 -11.80
C LYS A 125 1.09 13.73 -13.15
N LEU A 126 1.26 12.41 -13.16
CA LEU A 126 1.36 11.65 -14.38
C LEU A 126 0.03 11.01 -14.80
N LEU A 127 -0.80 10.55 -13.86
CA LEU A 127 -2.11 9.95 -14.17
C LEU A 127 -3.23 10.99 -14.40
N ASN A 128 -3.07 12.21 -13.88
CA ASN A 128 -4.05 13.29 -13.95
C ASN A 128 -3.38 14.65 -14.24
N PRO A 129 -2.65 14.78 -15.37
CA PRO A 129 -1.76 15.92 -15.62
C PRO A 129 -2.48 17.27 -15.71
N ASP A 130 -3.76 17.28 -16.04
CA ASP A 130 -4.63 18.46 -16.10
C ASP A 130 -5.37 18.73 -14.76
N ASN A 131 -5.16 17.90 -13.74
CA ASN A 131 -5.80 17.98 -12.43
C ASN A 131 -7.35 18.06 -12.52
N ALA A 132 -7.93 17.44 -13.56
CA ALA A 132 -9.36 17.53 -13.86
C ALA A 132 -10.20 16.66 -12.91
N ILE A 133 -9.72 15.44 -12.67
CA ILE A 133 -10.37 14.44 -11.82
C ILE A 133 -9.98 14.70 -10.36
N PRO A 134 -10.91 14.89 -9.42
CA PRO A 134 -10.56 15.02 -8.02
C PRO A 134 -9.95 13.71 -7.48
N ALA A 135 -9.05 13.82 -6.50
CA ALA A 135 -8.41 12.68 -5.87
C ALA A 135 -8.70 12.61 -4.36
N VAL A 136 -8.49 11.45 -3.77
CA VAL A 136 -8.36 11.24 -2.33
C VAL A 136 -7.12 10.39 -2.09
N ILE A 137 -6.33 10.74 -1.08
CA ILE A 137 -5.07 10.07 -0.78
C ILE A 137 -5.18 9.46 0.62
N VAL A 138 -4.76 8.21 0.78
CA VAL A 138 -4.67 7.53 2.07
C VAL A 138 -3.23 7.08 2.36
N SER A 139 -2.86 7.18 3.63
CA SER A 139 -1.57 6.74 4.13
C SER A 139 -1.44 5.23 4.25
N SER A 140 -0.21 4.74 4.25
CA SER A 140 0.13 3.37 4.61
C SER A 140 0.45 3.28 6.11
N ASN A 141 -0.52 2.83 6.92
CA ASN A 141 -0.28 2.57 8.34
C ASN A 141 0.79 1.49 8.50
N VAL A 142 1.90 1.79 9.18
CA VAL A 142 3.05 0.88 9.32
C VAL A 142 2.71 -0.39 10.09
N TYR A 143 1.72 -0.33 10.98
CA TYR A 143 1.26 -1.46 11.80
C TYR A 143 0.07 -2.21 11.22
N ALA A 144 -0.53 -1.71 10.13
CA ALA A 144 -1.67 -2.38 9.53
C ALA A 144 -1.26 -3.74 8.94
N ASN A 145 -1.96 -4.78 9.36
CA ASN A 145 -1.86 -6.10 8.76
C ASN A 145 -2.86 -6.26 7.62
N ARG A 146 -3.00 -7.48 7.11
CA ARG A 146 -3.94 -7.81 6.04
C ARG A 146 -5.37 -7.46 6.39
N ALA A 147 -5.86 -7.90 7.56
CA ALA A 147 -7.25 -7.67 7.98
C ALA A 147 -7.57 -6.17 8.07
N GLU A 148 -6.70 -5.38 8.72
CA GLU A 148 -6.86 -3.91 8.80
C GLU A 148 -6.91 -3.28 7.40
N THR A 149 -6.00 -3.69 6.53
CA THR A 149 -5.88 -3.17 5.16
C THR A 149 -7.07 -3.56 4.27
N THR A 150 -7.59 -4.78 4.41
CA THR A 150 -8.79 -5.24 3.71
C THR A 150 -10.03 -4.48 4.19
N VAL A 151 -10.18 -4.26 5.50
CA VAL A 151 -11.28 -3.46 6.06
C VAL A 151 -11.21 -2.00 5.58
N LEU A 152 -10.01 -1.43 5.43
CA LEU A 152 -9.80 -0.09 4.86
C LEU A 152 -10.27 0.01 3.40
N ALA A 153 -10.05 -1.03 2.60
CA ALA A 153 -10.54 -1.08 1.23
C ALA A 153 -12.08 -1.19 1.20
N LYS A 154 -12.66 -2.04 2.06
CA LYS A 154 -14.11 -2.21 2.16
C LYS A 154 -14.84 -0.93 2.59
N SER A 155 -14.31 -0.18 3.58
CA SER A 155 -14.88 1.12 3.97
C SER A 155 -14.84 2.13 2.82
N CYS A 156 -13.78 2.13 2.00
CA CYS A 156 -13.68 2.98 0.82
C CYS A 156 -14.76 2.62 -0.20
N LEU A 157 -14.92 1.32 -0.48
CA LEU A 157 -15.94 0.81 -1.39
C LEU A 157 -17.36 1.14 -0.94
N ASP A 158 -17.64 1.15 0.37
CA ASP A 158 -18.93 1.58 0.90
C ASP A 158 -19.24 3.02 0.50
N VAL A 159 -18.26 3.93 0.64
CA VAL A 159 -18.43 5.34 0.27
C VAL A 159 -18.56 5.50 -1.25
N ILE A 160 -17.76 4.79 -2.04
CA ILE A 160 -17.86 4.79 -3.50
C ILE A 160 -19.26 4.37 -3.95
N LYS A 161 -19.80 3.27 -3.38
CA LYS A 161 -21.16 2.79 -3.67
C LYS A 161 -22.22 3.80 -3.23
N ALA A 162 -22.10 4.36 -2.03
CA ALA A 162 -23.07 5.31 -1.49
C ALA A 162 -23.11 6.64 -2.26
N THR A 163 -21.98 7.07 -2.80
CA THR A 163 -21.85 8.33 -3.57
C THR A 163 -22.02 8.14 -5.07
N GLY A 164 -22.10 6.89 -5.56
CA GLY A 164 -22.29 6.58 -6.98
C GLY A 164 -21.08 6.91 -7.86
N ARG A 165 -19.88 7.01 -7.26
CA ARG A 165 -18.67 7.49 -7.95
C ARG A 165 -18.06 6.45 -8.89
N LYS A 166 -17.58 6.91 -10.04
CA LYS A 166 -16.76 6.14 -10.96
C LYS A 166 -15.29 6.25 -10.57
N ALA A 167 -14.91 5.52 -9.53
CA ALA A 167 -13.57 5.59 -8.96
C ALA A 167 -12.56 4.68 -9.67
N VAL A 168 -11.32 5.17 -9.78
CA VAL A 168 -10.11 4.40 -10.09
C VAL A 168 -9.25 4.26 -8.84
N ALA A 169 -8.80 3.04 -8.55
CA ALA A 169 -7.89 2.78 -7.43
C ALA A 169 -6.46 2.81 -7.93
N VAL A 170 -5.58 3.53 -7.26
CA VAL A 170 -4.17 3.65 -7.63
C VAL A 170 -3.35 3.27 -6.42
N THR A 171 -2.44 2.33 -6.61
CA THR A 171 -1.42 1.98 -5.65
C THR A 171 -0.08 2.54 -6.11
N ALA A 172 0.42 3.55 -5.39
CA ALA A 172 1.74 4.12 -5.62
C ALA A 172 2.77 3.32 -4.78
N MET A 173 3.52 2.44 -5.46
CA MET A 173 4.52 1.58 -4.83
C MET A 173 5.66 1.19 -5.78
N SER A 174 6.82 0.86 -5.22
CA SER A 174 7.85 0.08 -5.93
C SER A 174 7.56 -1.42 -5.73
N LEU A 175 7.96 -2.27 -6.69
CA LEU A 175 7.94 -3.73 -6.53
C LEU A 175 9.05 -4.15 -5.56
N SER A 176 10.21 -4.55 -6.07
CA SER A 176 11.43 -4.61 -5.27
C SER A 176 11.93 -3.20 -4.97
N ASN A 177 12.19 -2.88 -3.71
CA ASN A 177 12.68 -1.56 -3.31
C ASN A 177 14.13 -1.62 -2.75
N ARG A 178 14.99 -2.45 -3.34
CA ARG A 178 16.43 -2.45 -3.06
C ARG A 178 17.12 -1.49 -4.02
N MET A 179 17.46 -0.31 -3.53
CA MET A 179 18.04 0.75 -4.34
C MET A 179 19.57 0.76 -4.27
N PHE A 180 20.23 1.36 -5.27
CA PHE A 180 21.65 1.65 -5.15
C PHE A 180 21.89 2.69 -4.04
N THR A 181 22.96 2.51 -3.26
CA THR A 181 23.31 3.43 -2.16
C THR A 181 24.39 4.44 -2.55
N ALA A 182 24.88 4.36 -3.78
CA ALA A 182 25.88 5.24 -4.35
C ALA A 182 25.32 5.82 -5.66
N PRO A 183 25.76 7.03 -6.06
CA PRO A 183 25.38 7.59 -7.35
C PRO A 183 25.70 6.61 -8.48
N ILE A 184 24.77 6.51 -9.42
CA ILE A 184 24.93 5.74 -10.66
C ILE A 184 24.74 6.68 -11.84
N GLU A 185 25.38 6.37 -12.97
CA GLU A 185 25.00 7.00 -14.22
C GLU A 185 23.62 6.46 -14.65
N PRO A 186 22.69 7.32 -15.12
CA PRO A 186 21.34 6.91 -15.51
C PRO A 186 21.33 5.67 -16.42
N LYS A 187 22.19 5.63 -17.45
CA LYS A 187 22.30 4.52 -18.42
C LYS A 187 22.69 3.17 -17.80
N ASP A 188 23.30 3.18 -16.62
CA ASP A 188 23.80 1.98 -15.93
C ASP A 188 22.78 1.43 -14.91
N ASP A 189 21.60 2.08 -14.80
CA ASP A 189 20.51 1.63 -13.95
C ASP A 189 19.98 0.26 -14.38
N LYS A 190 19.67 -0.56 -13.37
CA LYS A 190 19.22 -1.95 -13.50
C LYS A 190 18.68 -2.42 -12.17
N ILE A 191 17.86 -3.46 -12.18
CA ILE A 191 17.37 -4.07 -10.94
C ILE A 191 18.57 -4.53 -10.09
N HIS A 192 18.60 -4.12 -8.83
CA HIS A 192 19.77 -4.29 -7.97
C HIS A 192 20.17 -5.77 -7.78
N SER A 193 19.21 -6.70 -7.83
CA SER A 193 19.44 -8.12 -7.55
C SER A 193 18.65 -9.00 -8.51
N LEU A 194 19.29 -10.02 -9.10
CA LEU A 194 18.62 -10.97 -9.98
C LEU A 194 17.41 -11.63 -9.31
N LYS A 195 17.54 -11.99 -8.02
CA LYS A 195 16.43 -12.56 -7.24
C LYS A 195 15.26 -11.58 -7.07
N ASP A 196 15.56 -10.29 -7.01
CA ASP A 196 14.52 -9.26 -6.88
C ASP A 196 13.79 -9.13 -8.24
N ASP A 197 14.52 -9.20 -9.37
CA ASP A 197 13.94 -9.22 -10.72
C ASP A 197 13.05 -10.46 -10.97
N GLU A 198 13.50 -11.65 -10.57
CA GLU A 198 12.72 -12.89 -10.67
C GLU A 198 11.38 -12.78 -9.94
N TRP A 199 11.39 -12.21 -8.72
CA TRP A 199 10.18 -12.00 -7.94
C TRP A 199 9.27 -10.93 -8.53
N ASN A 200 9.84 -9.82 -9.03
CA ASN A 200 9.07 -8.79 -9.71
C ASN A 200 8.34 -9.37 -10.92
N ARG A 201 9.05 -10.11 -11.79
CA ARG A 201 8.48 -10.75 -12.97
C ARG A 201 7.38 -11.74 -12.61
N LYS A 202 7.58 -12.52 -11.55
CA LYS A 202 6.56 -13.44 -11.06
C LYS A 202 5.31 -12.71 -10.58
N ILE A 203 5.45 -11.63 -9.82
CA ILE A 203 4.31 -10.79 -9.41
C ILE A 203 3.60 -10.23 -10.64
N LEU A 204 4.35 -9.70 -11.61
CA LEU A 204 3.81 -9.14 -12.85
C LEU A 204 3.10 -10.18 -13.73
N GLU A 205 3.55 -11.44 -13.73
CA GLU A 205 2.86 -12.54 -14.40
C GLU A 205 1.45 -12.75 -13.81
N PHE A 206 1.33 -12.86 -12.48
CA PHE A 206 0.02 -12.98 -11.83
C PHE A 206 -0.86 -11.75 -12.10
N LEU A 207 -0.29 -10.55 -12.04
CA LEU A 207 -1.03 -9.32 -12.31
C LEU A 207 -1.52 -9.28 -13.77
N GLY A 208 -0.68 -9.65 -14.74
CA GLY A 208 -1.05 -9.75 -16.16
C GLY A 208 -2.13 -10.82 -16.43
N GLU A 209 -2.12 -11.91 -15.66
CA GLU A 209 -3.19 -12.92 -15.69
C GLU A 209 -4.47 -12.47 -14.96
N GLY A 210 -4.49 -11.27 -14.35
CA GLY A 210 -5.64 -10.75 -13.60
C GLY A 210 -5.83 -11.38 -12.21
N ARG A 211 -4.81 -12.09 -11.71
CA ARG A 211 -4.82 -12.87 -10.46
C ARG A 211 -4.31 -12.04 -9.29
N LEU A 212 -5.00 -10.93 -9.02
CA LEU A 212 -4.60 -9.96 -7.99
C LEU A 212 -4.62 -10.53 -6.57
N GLU A 213 -5.65 -11.30 -6.23
CA GLU A 213 -5.77 -11.90 -4.90
C GLU A 213 -4.65 -12.93 -4.64
N ASP A 214 -4.24 -13.69 -5.67
CA ASP A 214 -3.09 -14.60 -5.58
C ASP A 214 -1.80 -13.87 -5.20
N VAL A 215 -1.58 -12.65 -5.73
CA VAL A 215 -0.42 -11.82 -5.36
C VAL A 215 -0.46 -11.43 -3.89
N GLY A 216 -1.63 -11.05 -3.37
CA GLY A 216 -1.83 -10.74 -1.94
C GLY A 216 -1.45 -11.93 -1.03
N GLN A 217 -1.77 -13.15 -1.46
CA GLN A 217 -1.48 -14.40 -0.74
C GLN A 217 -0.01 -14.80 -0.79
N LEU A 218 0.68 -14.54 -1.91
CA LEU A 218 2.11 -14.86 -2.06
C LEU A 218 3.01 -14.12 -1.06
N SER A 219 2.47 -13.12 -0.36
CA SER A 219 3.13 -12.35 0.70
C SER A 219 3.96 -13.19 1.67
N ARG A 220 3.40 -14.24 2.26
CA ARG A 220 4.10 -15.09 3.25
C ARG A 220 5.28 -15.84 2.64
N THR A 221 5.13 -16.33 1.42
CA THR A 221 6.19 -17.06 0.70
C THR A 221 7.30 -16.11 0.26
N ILE A 222 6.93 -14.93 -0.25
CA ILE A 222 7.86 -13.91 -0.70
C ILE A 222 8.67 -13.35 0.48
N HIS A 223 8.02 -13.06 1.61
CA HIS A 223 8.69 -12.64 2.85
C HIS A 223 9.72 -13.65 3.36
N LYS A 224 9.44 -14.95 3.23
CA LYS A 224 10.39 -16.01 3.63
C LYS A 224 11.59 -16.12 2.69
N GLN A 225 11.41 -15.78 1.42
CA GLN A 225 12.45 -15.98 0.40
C GLN A 225 13.28 -14.72 0.12
N ILE A 226 12.74 -13.52 0.29
CA ILE A 226 13.49 -12.27 0.08
C ILE A 226 14.31 -11.96 1.35
N ARG A 227 15.60 -11.65 1.17
CA ARG A 227 16.57 -11.45 2.28
C ARG A 227 16.28 -10.19 3.11
N VAL A 228 15.49 -9.25 2.59
CA VAL A 228 15.13 -7.99 3.26
C VAL A 228 13.63 -7.99 3.57
N GLN A 229 13.27 -8.39 4.79
CA GLN A 229 11.87 -8.52 5.24
C GLN A 229 11.10 -7.18 5.28
N LYS A 230 11.79 -6.04 5.42
CA LYS A 230 11.17 -4.71 5.53
C LYS A 230 10.64 -4.13 4.22
N VAL A 231 11.08 -4.64 3.07
CA VAL A 231 11.01 -3.93 1.78
C VAL A 231 9.73 -4.24 1.00
N VAL A 232 8.99 -5.30 1.36
CA VAL A 232 7.79 -5.72 0.61
C VAL A 232 6.61 -5.89 1.54
N ALA A 233 6.15 -4.84 2.22
CA ALA A 233 4.86 -4.94 2.89
C ALA A 233 3.80 -5.11 1.78
N PHE A 234 3.13 -6.27 1.70
CA PHE A 234 2.11 -6.57 0.68
C PHE A 234 0.81 -5.78 0.87
N LYS A 235 0.76 -4.87 1.85
CA LYS A 235 -0.37 -3.98 2.16
C LYS A 235 -0.97 -3.29 0.93
N PRO A 236 -0.21 -2.62 0.05
CA PRO A 236 -0.70 -2.13 -1.23
C PRO A 236 -1.47 -3.17 -2.05
N MET A 237 -0.97 -4.41 -2.15
CA MET A 237 -1.65 -5.48 -2.88
C MET A 237 -2.90 -5.98 -2.15
N TRP A 238 -2.88 -6.09 -0.81
CA TRP A 238 -4.07 -6.42 -0.03
C TRP A 238 -5.17 -5.36 -0.16
N TRP A 239 -4.78 -4.08 -0.14
CA TRP A 239 -5.69 -2.96 -0.34
C TRP A 239 -6.29 -2.99 -1.73
N LEU A 240 -5.44 -3.11 -2.77
CA LEU A 240 -5.90 -3.15 -4.16
C LEU A 240 -6.79 -4.37 -4.44
N SER A 241 -6.47 -5.53 -3.85
CA SER A 241 -7.31 -6.74 -3.91
C SER A 241 -8.68 -6.47 -3.28
N GLY A 242 -8.70 -5.88 -2.09
CA GLY A 242 -9.93 -5.46 -1.41
C GLY A 242 -10.78 -4.49 -2.23
N MET A 243 -10.14 -3.50 -2.89
CA MET A 243 -10.81 -2.56 -3.80
C MET A 243 -11.43 -3.25 -5.02
N ASN A 244 -10.93 -4.44 -5.39
CA ASN A 244 -11.43 -5.24 -6.50
C ASN A 244 -12.31 -6.42 -6.07
N GLY A 245 -12.66 -6.52 -4.78
CA GLY A 245 -13.51 -7.57 -4.24
C GLY A 245 -12.81 -8.90 -4.01
N ASN A 246 -11.49 -8.89 -3.78
CA ASN A 246 -10.67 -10.07 -3.46
C ASN A 246 -10.80 -11.22 -4.48
N ARG A 247 -10.77 -10.89 -5.77
CA ARG A 247 -10.98 -11.85 -6.86
C ARG A 247 -9.79 -11.96 -7.81
N ASN A 248 -9.80 -13.02 -8.60
CA ASN A 248 -8.70 -13.37 -9.53
C ASN A 248 -9.12 -13.39 -11.00
N ASN A 249 -10.31 -12.90 -11.33
CA ASN A 249 -10.85 -12.87 -12.69
C ASN A 249 -10.84 -11.47 -13.31
N LEU A 250 -9.82 -10.67 -12.99
CA LEU A 250 -9.60 -9.36 -13.62
C LEU A 250 -9.00 -9.54 -15.02
N THR A 251 -8.96 -8.47 -15.81
CA THR A 251 -8.11 -8.41 -17.01
C THR A 251 -6.91 -7.53 -16.71
N GLY A 252 -5.72 -8.13 -16.65
CA GLY A 252 -4.48 -7.43 -16.35
C GLY A 252 -3.66 -7.08 -17.58
N ASP A 253 -3.01 -5.92 -17.53
CA ASP A 253 -2.12 -5.44 -18.58
C ASP A 253 -0.89 -4.77 -17.94
N VAL A 254 0.30 -5.33 -18.18
CA VAL A 254 1.56 -4.78 -17.68
C VAL A 254 2.10 -3.84 -18.75
N LEU A 255 1.84 -2.54 -18.58
CA LEU A 255 2.17 -1.50 -19.56
C LEU A 255 3.69 -1.29 -19.68
N ALA A 256 4.39 -1.32 -18.54
CA ALA A 256 5.85 -1.27 -18.49
C ALA A 256 6.38 -1.87 -17.19
N TYR A 257 7.61 -2.40 -17.26
CA TYR A 257 8.40 -2.83 -16.10
C TYR A 257 9.87 -2.56 -16.34
N GLU A 258 10.47 -1.71 -15.52
CA GLU A 258 11.84 -1.23 -15.67
C GLU A 258 12.52 -1.01 -14.32
N ALA A 259 13.84 -0.84 -14.36
CA ALA A 259 14.58 -0.39 -13.19
C ALA A 259 14.39 1.11 -12.96
N ILE A 260 14.37 1.51 -11.69
CA ILE A 260 14.41 2.91 -11.27
C ILE A 260 15.30 3.04 -10.03
N HIS A 261 16.54 3.45 -10.26
CA HIS A 261 17.61 3.53 -9.26
C HIS A 261 17.81 2.22 -8.46
N GLY A 262 17.82 1.08 -9.15
CA GLY A 262 17.93 -0.24 -8.53
C GLY A 262 16.61 -0.90 -8.14
N ALA A 263 15.57 -0.11 -7.86
CA ALA A 263 14.23 -0.61 -7.56
C ALA A 263 13.49 -1.07 -8.82
N GLY A 264 12.46 -1.90 -8.64
CA GLY A 264 11.57 -2.34 -9.71
C GLY A 264 10.37 -1.40 -9.81
N GLY A 265 10.28 -0.66 -10.91
CA GLY A 265 9.13 0.18 -11.23
C GLY A 265 8.25 -0.50 -12.26
N ALA A 266 6.93 -0.48 -12.07
CA ALA A 266 5.99 -1.01 -13.05
C ALA A 266 4.74 -0.15 -13.11
N VAL A 267 4.21 0.00 -14.32
CA VAL A 267 2.87 0.53 -14.56
C VAL A 267 2.00 -0.63 -14.99
N VAL A 268 0.98 -0.94 -14.18
CA VAL A 268 0.06 -2.06 -14.42
C VAL A 268 -1.36 -1.53 -14.39
N HIS A 269 -2.16 -1.95 -15.36
CA HIS A 269 -3.60 -1.74 -15.39
C HIS A 269 -4.33 -3.05 -15.07
N LEU A 270 -5.34 -2.97 -14.22
CA LEU A 270 -6.26 -4.05 -13.91
C LEU A 270 -7.69 -3.57 -14.18
N ASP A 271 -8.30 -4.11 -15.23
CA ASP A 271 -9.71 -3.86 -15.56
C ASP A 271 -10.59 -4.75 -14.66
N PRO A 272 -11.53 -4.16 -13.90
CA PRO A 272 -12.48 -4.92 -13.08
C PRO A 272 -13.50 -5.72 -13.91
N THR A 273 -13.60 -5.55 -15.23
CA THR A 273 -14.49 -6.37 -16.05
C THR A 273 -14.06 -7.84 -15.98
N PRO A 274 -14.97 -8.78 -15.62
CA PRO A 274 -14.61 -10.19 -15.51
C PRO A 274 -14.00 -10.74 -16.80
N SER A 275 -12.80 -11.30 -16.72
CA SER A 275 -12.07 -11.86 -17.87
C SER A 275 -12.65 -13.20 -18.36
N GLY A 276 -13.58 -13.78 -17.61
CA GLY A 276 -14.14 -15.12 -17.87
C GLY A 276 -13.24 -16.27 -17.41
N ALA A 277 -12.06 -15.98 -16.87
CA ALA A 277 -11.24 -16.96 -16.15
C ALA A 277 -11.96 -17.43 -14.87
N GLY A 278 -11.75 -18.68 -14.49
CA GLY A 278 -12.33 -19.25 -13.27
C GLY A 278 -11.88 -18.46 -12.04
N ASP A 279 -12.85 -17.94 -11.29
CA ASP A 279 -12.57 -17.27 -10.02
C ASP A 279 -12.22 -18.34 -8.99
N LYS A 280 -10.98 -18.31 -8.50
CA LYS A 280 -10.54 -19.20 -7.43
C LYS A 280 -10.93 -18.56 -6.11
N GLU A 281 -11.95 -19.11 -5.46
CA GLU A 281 -12.29 -18.74 -4.09
C GLU A 281 -11.16 -19.19 -3.15
N TYR A 282 -10.75 -18.29 -2.27
CA TYR A 282 -9.78 -18.55 -1.21
C TYR A 282 -10.48 -18.49 0.14
N ASP A 283 -10.30 -19.53 0.96
CA ASP A 283 -10.92 -19.70 2.29
C ASP A 283 -10.11 -18.98 3.39
N GLU A 284 -9.68 -17.73 3.14
CA GLU A 284 -9.14 -16.87 4.20
C GLU A 284 -10.25 -16.01 4.81
N ASP A 285 -10.11 -15.71 6.11
CA ASP A 285 -11.08 -14.93 6.88
C ASP A 285 -11.41 -13.58 6.20
N ASP A 286 -12.64 -13.47 5.68
CA ASP A 286 -13.14 -12.22 5.13
C ASP A 286 -13.64 -11.29 6.26
N VAL A 287 -12.74 -10.44 6.76
CA VAL A 287 -13.02 -9.58 7.91
C VAL A 287 -13.86 -8.37 7.48
N GLU A 288 -15.01 -8.17 8.12
CA GLU A 288 -15.89 -7.01 7.89
C GLU A 288 -15.58 -5.83 8.81
N PHE A 289 -15.24 -6.13 10.07
CA PHE A 289 -14.95 -5.16 11.13
C PHE A 289 -13.61 -5.47 11.77
N PHE A 290 -12.79 -4.44 11.96
CA PHE A 290 -11.51 -4.56 12.63
C PHE A 290 -11.70 -4.39 14.14
N ALA A 291 -11.20 -5.35 14.93
CA ALA A 291 -11.29 -5.36 16.39
C ALA A 291 -9.92 -5.49 17.08
N GLY A 292 -8.83 -5.18 16.36
CA GLY A 292 -7.46 -5.42 16.79
C GLY A 292 -6.90 -6.76 16.26
N GLU A 293 -5.59 -6.93 16.37
CA GLU A 293 -4.93 -8.17 15.98
C GLU A 293 -5.34 -9.31 16.93
N ARG A 294 -6.01 -10.34 16.37
CA ARG A 294 -6.50 -11.49 17.16
C ARG A 294 -5.39 -12.31 17.82
N ASN A 295 -4.14 -12.17 17.37
CA ASN A 295 -3.02 -13.05 17.74
C ASN A 295 -1.98 -12.41 18.67
N VAL A 296 -2.25 -11.24 19.28
CA VAL A 296 -1.27 -10.62 20.19
C VAL A 296 -1.10 -11.40 21.50
N LEU A 297 -2.08 -12.26 21.83
CA LEU A 297 -2.09 -13.06 23.06
C LEU A 297 -1.98 -14.58 22.83
N ASP A 298 -2.12 -15.04 21.58
CA ASP A 298 -2.01 -16.47 21.23
C ASP A 298 -0.55 -16.82 20.91
N GLY A 299 0.29 -16.77 21.94
CA GLY A 299 1.67 -17.28 21.86
C GLY A 299 1.67 -18.81 21.84
N GLU A 300 1.97 -19.39 20.68
CA GLU A 300 2.57 -20.72 20.47
C GLU A 300 2.16 -21.86 21.43
N ASP A 301 0.95 -22.39 21.29
CA ASP A 301 0.61 -23.76 21.73
C ASP A 301 0.63 -24.74 20.53
N GLU A 302 1.76 -24.80 19.81
CA GLU A 302 2.08 -25.93 18.93
C GLU A 302 3.41 -26.56 19.36
N ILE A 303 3.44 -27.11 20.58
CA ILE A 303 4.41 -28.13 20.98
C ILE A 303 3.65 -29.43 21.20
N ASN A 304 3.66 -30.28 20.18
CA ASN A 304 3.44 -31.73 20.19
C ASN A 304 2.70 -32.31 21.40
N HIS A 305 1.42 -32.66 21.20
CA HIS A 305 0.75 -33.67 22.01
C HIS A 305 1.51 -34.99 21.95
N ASN A 306 2.37 -35.22 22.95
CA ASN A 306 2.84 -36.55 23.30
C ASN A 306 2.13 -36.95 24.59
N GLU A 307 1.28 -37.97 24.49
CA GLU A 307 0.54 -38.56 25.58
C GLU A 307 1.50 -39.07 26.65
N ASN A 308 1.53 -38.39 27.81
CA ASN A 308 1.68 -38.94 29.16
C ASN A 308 1.95 -37.81 30.17
N ALA A 309 0.90 -37.33 30.85
CA ALA A 309 1.06 -36.60 32.09
C ALA A 309 -0.12 -36.90 33.05
N PRO A 310 0.13 -37.10 34.35
CA PRO A 310 -0.91 -37.43 35.32
C PRO A 310 -1.72 -36.19 35.73
N SER A 311 -2.92 -36.45 36.22
CA SER A 311 -3.93 -35.49 36.69
C SER A 311 -3.38 -34.36 37.59
N LEU A 312 -3.71 -33.12 37.24
CA LEU A 312 -3.45 -31.91 38.04
C LEU A 312 -4.61 -31.64 39.02
N ASP A 313 -4.36 -31.93 40.29
CA ASP A 313 -5.04 -31.27 41.42
C ASP A 313 -4.20 -30.05 41.85
N GLY A 314 -4.87 -28.93 42.14
CA GLY A 314 -4.35 -27.89 43.04
C GLY A 314 -3.95 -26.55 42.42
N LYS A 315 -4.76 -25.53 42.70
CA LYS A 315 -4.45 -24.10 42.56
C LYS A 315 -3.08 -23.73 43.14
N THR A 316 -2.25 -23.01 42.39
CA THR A 316 -1.39 -21.91 42.89
C THR A 316 -0.94 -21.03 41.72
N SER A 317 -1.18 -19.72 41.82
CA SER A 317 -0.62 -18.73 40.90
C SER A 317 0.81 -18.42 41.32
N SER A 318 1.80 -18.83 40.53
CA SER A 318 3.16 -18.30 40.66
C SER A 318 3.87 -18.37 39.31
N GLY A 319 3.56 -17.41 38.44
CA GLY A 319 4.50 -17.04 37.38
C GLY A 319 5.74 -16.37 38.00
N PRO A 320 6.89 -16.39 37.31
CA PRO A 320 8.10 -15.70 37.79
C PRO A 320 7.84 -14.18 37.87
N ALA A 321 8.37 -13.54 38.91
CA ALA A 321 8.24 -12.09 39.10
C ALA A 321 8.90 -11.34 37.93
N LEU A 322 8.13 -10.49 37.24
CA LEU A 322 8.56 -9.84 35.99
C LEU A 322 9.55 -8.69 36.20
N TRP A 323 9.77 -8.20 37.44
CA TRP A 323 10.77 -7.19 37.76
C TRP A 323 11.04 -7.10 39.28
N GLU A 324 12.20 -6.57 39.67
CA GLU A 324 12.54 -6.26 41.07
C GLU A 324 12.35 -4.76 41.37
N PRO A 325 11.74 -4.39 42.52
CA PRO A 325 11.54 -2.99 42.89
C PRO A 325 12.84 -2.19 43.06
N THR A 326 12.85 -0.95 42.56
CA THR A 326 14.01 -0.06 42.73
C THR A 326 14.02 0.60 44.11
N THR A 327 15.23 0.77 44.66
CA THR A 327 15.50 1.31 46.00
C THR A 327 16.15 2.70 45.98
N GLN A 328 16.29 3.33 44.79
CA GLN A 328 16.86 4.67 44.70
C GLN A 328 15.91 5.75 45.22
N LYS A 329 16.48 6.76 45.89
CA LYS A 329 15.71 7.86 46.49
C LYS A 329 15.09 8.72 45.39
N GLY A 330 13.77 8.60 45.19
CA GLY A 330 13.01 9.33 44.17
C GLY A 330 12.34 8.46 43.10
N SER A 331 12.54 7.14 43.12
CA SER A 331 11.84 6.22 42.22
C SER A 331 10.43 5.88 42.72
N VAL A 332 9.50 5.68 41.78
CA VAL A 332 8.13 5.24 42.05
C VAL A 332 7.97 3.82 41.51
N ASN A 333 7.57 2.88 42.37
CA ASN A 333 7.23 1.52 42.02
C ASN A 333 5.70 1.45 41.84
N SER A 334 5.19 1.06 40.67
CA SER A 334 3.75 0.93 40.42
C SER A 334 3.27 -0.49 40.70
N GLU A 335 2.11 -0.64 41.36
CA GLU A 335 1.52 -1.95 41.72
C GLU A 335 0.67 -2.60 40.61
N ALA A 336 0.62 -2.02 39.41
CA ALA A 336 -0.10 -2.63 38.30
C ALA A 336 0.76 -3.72 37.65
N ALA A 337 0.52 -4.97 38.04
CA ALA A 337 0.92 -6.19 37.34
C ALA A 337 -0.33 -7.02 37.02
#